data_AF-A0A7S3N385-F1
#
_entry.id   AF-A0A7S3N385-F1
#
_cell.length_a   1.000
_cell.length_b   1.000
_cell.length_c   1.000
_cell.angle_alpha   90.00
_cell.angle_beta   90.00
_cell.angle_gamma   90.00
#
_symmetry.space_group_name_H-M   'P 1'
#
loop_
_entity.id
_entity.type
_entity.pdbx_description
1 polymer ?
#
loop_
_entity_poly.entity_id
_entity_poly.type
_entity_poly.pdbx_seq_one_letter_code
_entity_poly.pdbx_strand_id
1 'polypeptide(L)'
;LSKIVNSKLATKTLLRPALRAFSAQGFQSDMEKFDFSDPLNVGELGLQNPGKTEKLNLCHAIGHTLDLALKTDEQAIVFGEDVKFGGVFRCTMGLNEKYGTDRVFNTPLSEQGIAGFAIGAATSGSTAIAEMQFADYIFPAFDQ
;
A
#
# COMPACT_ATOMS: atom_id res chain seq x y z
N LEU A 1 -16.75 10.79 18.80
CA LEU A 1 -17.27 11.81 17.85
C LEU A 1 -16.31 12.99 17.59
N SER A 2 -14.99 12.77 17.55
CA SER A 2 -14.06 13.82 17.11
C SER A 2 -12.72 13.21 16.76
N LYS A 3 -12.61 12.65 15.54
CA LYS A 3 -11.37 12.53 14.74
C LYS A 3 -11.63 11.83 13.39
N ILE A 4 -12.81 12.02 12.81
CA ILE A 4 -13.02 11.86 11.36
C ILE A 4 -12.49 13.15 10.74
N VAL A 5 -11.16 13.30 10.69
CA VAL A 5 -10.50 14.43 10.06
C VAL A 5 -10.11 14.01 8.64
N ASN A 6 -11.00 14.39 7.72
CA ASN A 6 -10.72 14.79 6.35
C ASN A 6 -10.18 13.76 5.34
N SER A 7 -11.10 12.97 4.78
CA SER A 7 -10.93 12.34 3.46
C SER A 7 -10.66 13.33 2.32
N LYS A 8 -11.00 14.63 2.49
CA LYS A 8 -10.70 15.70 1.54
C LYS A 8 -9.26 16.25 1.60
N LEU A 9 -8.50 15.95 2.67
CA LEU A 9 -7.13 16.44 2.83
C LEU A 9 -6.13 15.52 2.08
N ALA A 10 -6.34 14.20 2.15
CA ALA A 10 -5.48 13.22 1.49
C ALA A 10 -5.44 13.40 -0.05
N THR A 11 -6.59 13.65 -0.69
CA THR A 11 -6.66 13.84 -2.15
C THR A 11 -5.96 15.13 -2.59
N LYS A 12 -6.06 16.21 -1.80
CA LYS A 12 -5.39 17.50 -2.10
C LYS A 12 -3.89 17.47 -1.83
N THR A 13 -3.44 16.67 -0.88
CA THR A 13 -2.00 16.52 -0.54
C THR A 13 -1.28 15.63 -1.56
N LEU A 14 -1.93 14.57 -2.07
CA LEU A 14 -1.32 13.67 -3.07
C LEU A 14 -1.40 14.18 -4.52
N LEU A 15 -2.36 15.05 -4.87
CA LEU A 15 -2.47 15.63 -6.22
C LEU A 15 -1.46 16.76 -6.48
N ARG A 16 -0.96 17.44 -5.44
CA ARG A 16 -0.06 18.59 -5.58
C ARG A 16 1.37 18.23 -6.04
N PRO A 17 1.99 17.13 -5.58
CA PRO A 17 3.28 16.68 -6.10
C PRO A 17 3.19 16.25 -7.57
N ALA A 18 2.13 15.51 -7.93
CA ALA A 18 1.93 15.00 -9.29
C ALA A 18 1.77 16.11 -10.35
N LEU A 19 1.07 17.21 -10.01
CA LEU A 19 0.95 18.37 -10.92
C LEU A 19 2.22 19.24 -10.99
N ARG A 20 3.08 19.25 -9.97
CA ARG A 20 4.31 20.07 -9.93
C ARG A 20 5.46 19.49 -10.74
N ALA A 21 5.51 18.16 -10.88
CA ALA A 21 6.55 17.46 -11.65
C ALA A 21 6.58 17.81 -13.16
N PHE A 22 5.52 18.45 -13.69
CA PHE A 22 5.40 18.81 -15.10
C PHE A 22 5.94 20.20 -15.48
N SER A 23 6.52 20.97 -14.54
CA SER A 23 7.22 22.22 -14.86
C SER A 23 8.72 22.10 -14.60
N ALA A 24 9.55 22.35 -15.62
CA ALA A 24 11.00 22.28 -15.53
C ALA A 24 11.60 23.23 -14.47
N GLN A 25 10.89 24.31 -14.13
CA GLN A 25 11.27 25.23 -13.04
C GLN A 25 10.90 24.72 -11.64
N GLY A 26 9.90 23.86 -11.49
CA GLY A 26 9.55 23.26 -10.20
C GLY A 26 10.62 22.27 -9.74
N PHE A 27 11.03 21.38 -10.65
CA PHE A 27 11.96 20.29 -10.36
C PHE A 27 13.31 20.76 -9.79
N GLN A 28 13.92 21.78 -10.41
CA GLN A 28 15.21 22.32 -9.94
C GLN A 28 15.09 22.97 -8.54
N SER A 29 14.01 23.72 -8.30
CA SER A 29 13.79 24.41 -7.03
C SER A 29 13.43 23.47 -5.87
N ASP A 30 12.78 22.34 -6.20
CA ASP A 30 12.46 21.28 -5.24
C ASP A 30 13.74 20.47 -4.91
N MET A 31 14.58 20.21 -5.91
CA MET A 31 15.89 19.56 -5.75
C MET A 31 16.85 20.35 -4.85
N GLU A 32 16.88 21.67 -4.96
CA GLU A 32 17.72 22.53 -4.11
C GLU A 32 17.23 22.62 -2.66
N LYS A 33 15.94 22.34 -2.41
CA LYS A 33 15.31 22.34 -1.08
C LYS A 33 15.18 20.96 -0.46
N PHE A 34 15.48 19.92 -1.23
CA PHE A 34 15.37 18.54 -0.77
C PHE A 34 16.45 18.27 0.27
N ASP A 35 16.01 18.10 1.52
CA ASP A 35 16.91 17.79 2.62
C ASP A 35 17.33 16.32 2.56
N PHE A 36 18.47 16.06 1.93
CA PHE A 36 19.07 14.72 1.87
C PHE A 36 19.48 14.16 3.24
N SER A 37 19.50 15.00 4.30
CA SER A 37 19.77 14.56 5.67
C SER A 37 18.53 14.04 6.40
N ASP A 38 17.32 14.32 5.88
CA ASP A 38 16.07 13.69 6.28
C ASP A 38 15.71 12.55 5.31
N PRO A 39 16.17 11.30 5.56
CA PRO A 39 15.92 10.18 4.67
C PRO A 39 14.43 9.80 4.56
N LEU A 40 13.58 10.35 5.42
CA LEU A 40 12.15 10.06 5.48
C LEU A 40 11.29 11.24 5.04
N ASN A 41 11.90 12.40 4.80
CA ASN A 41 11.23 13.65 4.42
C ASN A 41 9.95 13.92 5.24
N VAL A 42 10.08 13.80 6.56
CA VAL A 42 8.97 13.76 7.52
C VAL A 42 8.20 15.10 7.50
N GLY A 43 8.95 16.19 7.31
CA GLY A 43 8.42 17.54 7.25
C GLY A 43 7.58 17.83 5.99
N GLU A 44 8.02 17.35 4.81
CA GLU A 44 7.29 17.59 3.55
C GLU A 44 6.05 16.69 3.44
N LEU A 45 6.14 15.45 3.92
CA LEU A 45 5.02 14.50 3.90
C LEU A 45 3.93 14.81 4.94
N GLY A 46 4.15 15.82 5.80
CA GLY A 46 3.22 16.18 6.87
C GLY A 46 2.99 15.05 7.87
N LEU A 47 3.97 14.15 7.99
CA LEU A 47 3.91 13.02 8.90
C LEU A 47 4.10 13.55 10.33
N GLN A 48 3.25 13.11 11.26
CA GLN A 48 3.50 13.41 12.67
C GLN A 48 4.83 12.76 13.06
N ASN A 49 5.66 13.48 13.82
CA ASN A 49 6.94 12.98 14.31
C ASN A 49 6.79 11.51 14.72
N PRO A 50 7.46 10.57 14.02
CA PRO A 50 7.31 9.15 14.33
C PRO A 50 7.72 8.99 15.80
N GLY A 51 6.86 8.34 16.58
CA GLY A 51 7.09 8.11 18.00
C GLY A 51 8.26 7.13 18.21
N LYS A 52 8.00 6.01 18.88
CA LYS A 52 9.00 4.95 18.98
C LYS A 52 9.24 4.33 17.60
N THR A 53 10.47 4.38 17.10
CA THR A 53 10.88 3.73 15.84
C THR A 53 11.58 2.41 16.12
N GLU A 54 11.36 1.42 15.25
CA GLU A 54 12.06 0.13 15.30
C GLU A 54 12.69 -0.16 13.93
N LYS A 55 13.86 -0.80 13.94
CA LYS A 55 14.58 -1.12 12.69
C LYS A 55 13.99 -2.39 12.07
N LEU A 56 13.34 -2.24 10.93
CA LEU A 56 12.76 -3.34 10.15
C LEU A 56 13.48 -3.46 8.79
N ASN A 57 13.54 -4.68 8.26
CA ASN A 57 13.81 -4.84 6.82
C ASN A 57 12.52 -4.53 6.03
N LEU A 58 12.63 -4.38 4.71
CA LEU A 58 11.49 -3.99 3.88
C LEU A 58 10.32 -4.98 3.95
N CYS A 59 10.61 -6.29 3.92
CA CYS A 59 9.58 -7.34 4.02
C CYS A 59 8.80 -7.24 5.34
N HIS A 60 9.49 -7.09 6.47
CA HIS A 60 8.84 -6.91 7.77
C HIS A 60 8.07 -5.59 7.85
N ALA A 61 8.56 -4.52 7.22
CA ALA A 61 7.84 -3.25 7.15
C ALA A 61 6.53 -3.38 6.34
N ILE A 62 6.55 -4.11 5.22
CA ILE A 62 5.37 -4.43 4.43
C ILE A 62 4.39 -5.27 5.27
N GLY A 63 4.85 -6.35 5.89
CA GLY A 63 4.00 -7.20 6.73
C GLY A 63 3.38 -6.44 7.91
N HIS A 64 4.12 -5.55 8.56
CA HIS A 64 3.59 -4.69 9.62
C HIS A 64 2.55 -3.68 9.09
N THR A 65 2.74 -3.18 7.87
CA THR A 65 1.78 -2.27 7.21
C THR A 65 0.48 -2.99 6.87
N LEU A 66 0.57 -4.22 6.34
CA LEU A 66 -0.59 -5.06 6.05
C LEU A 66 -1.33 -5.46 7.33
N ASP A 67 -0.59 -5.81 8.39
CA ASP A 67 -1.18 -6.08 9.71
C ASP A 67 -1.98 -4.88 10.22
N LEU A 68 -1.42 -3.68 10.11
CA LEU A 68 -2.11 -2.47 10.52
C LEU A 68 -3.37 -2.23 9.67
N ALA A 69 -3.27 -2.38 8.34
CA ALA A 69 -4.40 -2.20 7.44
C ALA A 69 -5.56 -3.14 7.78
N LEU A 70 -5.27 -4.45 7.91
CA LEU A 70 -6.26 -5.47 8.28
C LEU A 70 -6.87 -5.23 9.67
N LYS A 71 -6.07 -4.72 10.61
CA LYS A 71 -6.53 -4.38 11.97
C LYS A 71 -7.46 -3.16 12.01
N THR A 72 -7.16 -2.13 11.22
CA THR A 72 -7.88 -0.84 11.29
C THR A 72 -9.10 -0.78 10.39
N ASP A 73 -9.13 -1.58 9.33
CA ASP A 73 -10.21 -1.61 8.36
C ASP A 73 -10.77 -3.03 8.29
N GLU A 74 -12.01 -3.23 8.75
CA GLU A 74 -12.69 -4.53 8.71
C GLU A 74 -13.02 -4.99 7.29
N GLN A 75 -13.06 -4.08 6.31
CA GLN A 75 -13.35 -4.37 4.90
C GLN A 75 -12.09 -4.70 4.09
N ALA A 76 -10.90 -4.64 4.70
CA ALA A 76 -9.66 -4.94 4.00
C ALA A 76 -9.49 -6.44 3.75
N ILE A 77 -9.04 -6.82 2.56
CA ILE A 77 -8.73 -8.19 2.20
C ILE A 77 -7.37 -8.22 1.50
N VAL A 78 -6.57 -9.25 1.79
CA VAL A 78 -5.28 -9.52 1.14
C VAL A 78 -5.39 -10.82 0.37
N PHE A 79 -5.09 -10.78 -0.92
CA PHE A 79 -5.20 -11.96 -1.77
C PHE A 79 -4.17 -11.94 -2.90
N GLY A 80 -3.86 -13.12 -3.40
CA GLY A 80 -2.89 -13.32 -4.47
C GLY A 80 -2.39 -14.75 -4.48
N GLU A 81 -1.36 -15.02 -5.25
CA GLU A 81 -0.74 -16.34 -5.26
C GLU A 81 0.07 -16.54 -3.98
N ASP A 82 -0.14 -17.68 -3.31
CA ASP A 82 0.70 -18.11 -2.19
C ASP A 82 0.71 -17.21 -0.93
N VAL A 83 -0.14 -16.18 -0.88
CA VAL A 83 -0.21 -15.24 0.25
C VAL A 83 -0.63 -15.90 1.57
N LYS A 84 -1.41 -16.98 1.52
CA LYS A 84 -2.00 -17.62 2.71
C LYS A 84 -0.96 -18.19 3.67
N PHE A 85 0.11 -18.81 3.16
CA PHE A 85 1.17 -19.38 4.00
C PHE A 85 2.26 -18.36 4.36
N GLY A 86 2.13 -17.13 3.87
CA GLY A 86 3.06 -16.04 4.13
C GLY A 86 3.69 -15.41 2.89
N GLY A 87 3.40 -15.92 1.69
CA GLY A 87 3.97 -15.44 0.44
C GLY A 87 5.41 -15.91 0.23
N VAL A 88 5.86 -15.91 -1.02
CA VAL A 88 7.21 -16.36 -1.41
C VAL A 88 8.31 -15.52 -0.73
N PHE A 89 8.04 -14.24 -0.51
CA PHE A 89 8.95 -13.30 0.16
C PHE A 89 8.69 -13.12 1.66
N ARG A 90 7.73 -13.84 2.24
CA ARG A 90 7.31 -13.75 3.66
C ARG A 90 6.61 -12.44 4.07
N CYS A 91 6.13 -11.65 3.11
CA CYS A 91 5.47 -10.37 3.37
C CYS A 91 4.12 -10.51 4.09
N THR A 92 3.43 -11.65 3.97
CA THR A 92 2.10 -11.89 4.56
C THR A 92 2.13 -12.94 5.68
N MET A 93 3.32 -13.28 6.19
CA MET A 93 3.53 -14.33 7.20
C MET A 93 2.69 -14.09 8.46
N GLY A 94 1.89 -15.08 8.87
CA GLY A 94 1.07 -15.01 10.09
C GLY A 94 -0.25 -14.24 9.95
N LEU A 95 -0.51 -13.60 8.81
CA LEU A 95 -1.72 -12.79 8.64
C LEU A 95 -2.98 -13.65 8.48
N ASN A 96 -2.89 -14.79 7.80
CA ASN A 96 -4.04 -15.70 7.66
C ASN A 96 -4.45 -16.30 9.01
N GLU A 97 -3.50 -16.73 9.82
CA GLU A 97 -3.74 -17.27 11.16
C GLU A 97 -4.39 -16.23 12.08
N LYS A 98 -4.05 -14.96 11.89
CA LYS A 98 -4.55 -13.84 12.70
C LYS A 98 -5.92 -13.31 12.26
N TYR A 99 -6.17 -13.22 10.96
CA TYR A 99 -7.35 -12.55 10.39
C TYR A 99 -8.34 -13.47 9.69
N GLY A 100 -8.01 -14.75 9.51
CA GLY A 100 -8.88 -15.74 8.89
C GLY A 100 -8.71 -15.85 7.37
N THR A 101 -9.23 -16.96 6.83
CA THR A 101 -9.20 -17.25 5.39
C THR A 101 -10.23 -16.44 4.60
N ASP A 102 -11.18 -15.81 5.27
CA ASP A 102 -12.09 -14.82 4.69
C ASP A 102 -11.39 -13.50 4.34
N ARG A 103 -10.28 -13.18 5.01
CA ARG A 103 -9.56 -11.90 4.81
C ARG A 103 -8.18 -12.04 4.19
N VAL A 104 -7.53 -13.19 4.31
CA VAL A 104 -6.24 -13.47 3.71
C VAL A 104 -6.29 -14.80 2.98
N PHE A 105 -6.28 -14.82 1.64
CA PHE A 105 -6.53 -16.06 0.89
C PHE A 105 -5.81 -16.14 -0.45
N ASN A 106 -5.56 -17.38 -0.89
CA ASN A 106 -4.95 -17.64 -2.19
C ASN A 106 -5.96 -17.49 -3.32
N THR A 107 -5.49 -16.95 -4.45
CA THR A 107 -6.20 -16.97 -5.73
C THR A 107 -5.68 -18.11 -6.62
N PRO A 108 -6.43 -18.50 -7.68
CA PRO A 108 -5.84 -19.24 -8.79
C PRO A 108 -4.68 -18.47 -9.43
N LEU A 109 -3.80 -19.19 -10.12
CA LEU A 109 -2.64 -18.65 -10.84
C LEU A 109 -3.12 -17.95 -12.13
N SER A 110 -3.49 -16.68 -12.01
CA SER A 110 -4.07 -15.85 -13.08
C SER A 110 -4.06 -14.38 -12.68
N GLU A 111 -3.07 -13.63 -13.16
CA GLU A 111 -2.85 -12.23 -12.80
C GLU A 111 -3.98 -11.31 -13.28
N GLN A 112 -4.52 -11.58 -14.48
CA GLN A 112 -5.73 -10.90 -14.97
C GLN A 112 -6.94 -11.15 -14.06
N GLY A 113 -7.05 -12.36 -13.50
CA GLY A 113 -8.11 -12.73 -12.57
C GLY A 113 -7.94 -12.02 -11.22
N ILE A 114 -6.71 -11.94 -10.73
CA ILE A 114 -6.35 -11.19 -9.51
C ILE A 114 -6.73 -9.71 -9.66
N ALA A 115 -6.35 -9.08 -10.77
CA ALA A 115 -6.67 -7.67 -11.03
C ALA A 115 -8.18 -7.44 -11.18
N GLY A 116 -8.87 -8.23 -11.99
CA GLY A 116 -10.32 -8.10 -12.17
C GLY A 116 -11.10 -8.34 -10.87
N PHE A 117 -10.68 -9.32 -10.06
CA PHE A 117 -11.25 -9.54 -8.73
C PHE A 117 -11.01 -8.35 -7.80
N ALA A 118 -9.80 -7.78 -7.81
CA ALA A 118 -9.48 -6.59 -7.02
C ALA A 118 -10.40 -5.41 -7.36
N ILE A 119 -10.63 -5.16 -8.65
CA ILE A 119 -11.54 -4.11 -9.13
C ILE A 119 -12.97 -4.38 -8.66
N GLY A 120 -13.46 -5.61 -8.80
CA GLY A 120 -14.81 -5.98 -8.36
C GLY A 120 -15.01 -5.85 -6.85
N ALA A 121 -14.03 -6.32 -6.05
CA ALA A 121 -14.05 -6.22 -4.59
C ALA A 121 -14.01 -4.75 -4.13
N ALA A 122 -13.12 -3.94 -4.73
CA ALA A 122 -13.04 -2.51 -4.44
C ALA A 122 -14.32 -1.77 -4.78
N THR A 123 -14.93 -2.08 -5.93
CA THR A 123 -16.23 -1.52 -6.35
C THR A 123 -17.35 -1.91 -5.39
N SER A 124 -17.25 -3.08 -4.77
CA SER A 124 -18.22 -3.57 -3.77
C SER A 124 -18.01 -2.99 -2.37
N GLY A 125 -16.98 -2.16 -2.16
CA GLY A 125 -16.70 -1.48 -0.89
C GLY A 125 -15.61 -2.10 -0.04
N SER A 126 -14.92 -3.14 -0.51
CA SER A 126 -13.77 -3.74 0.18
C SER A 126 -12.48 -2.96 -0.08
N THR A 127 -11.58 -2.91 0.89
CA THR A 127 -10.20 -2.45 0.65
C THR A 127 -9.41 -3.62 0.09
N ALA A 128 -9.31 -3.69 -1.24
CA ALA A 128 -8.67 -4.80 -1.94
C ALA A 128 -7.15 -4.62 -2.03
N ILE A 129 -6.39 -5.52 -1.39
CA ILE A 129 -4.92 -5.55 -1.41
C ILE A 129 -4.47 -6.80 -2.18
N ALA A 130 -4.24 -6.63 -3.48
CA ALA A 130 -3.80 -7.71 -4.37
C ALA A 130 -2.26 -7.83 -4.40
N GLU A 131 -1.74 -9.04 -4.29
CA GLU A 131 -0.32 -9.36 -4.51
C GLU A 131 -0.10 -9.93 -5.92
N MET A 132 0.72 -9.26 -6.70
CA MET A 132 1.35 -9.84 -7.90
C MET A 132 2.71 -10.41 -7.46
N GLN A 133 2.95 -11.70 -7.72
CA GLN A 133 4.12 -12.40 -7.17
C GLN A 133 5.45 -11.78 -7.64
N PHE A 134 5.50 -11.36 -8.91
CA PHE A 134 6.60 -10.62 -9.50
C PHE A 134 6.06 -9.50 -10.39
N ALA A 135 6.79 -8.39 -10.47
CA ALA A 135 6.43 -7.30 -11.36
C ALA A 135 6.42 -7.72 -12.84
N ASP A 136 7.26 -8.68 -13.22
CA ASP A 136 7.35 -9.24 -14.58
C ASP A 136 6.04 -9.92 -15.03
N TYR A 137 5.21 -10.37 -14.09
CA TYR A 137 3.95 -11.04 -14.37
C TYR A 137 2.74 -10.10 -14.37
N ILE A 138 2.96 -8.79 -14.29
CA ILE A 138 1.85 -7.83 -14.29
C ILE A 138 1.25 -7.61 -15.69
N PHE A 139 1.97 -7.94 -16.77
CA PHE A 139 1.54 -7.65 -18.14
C PHE A 139 0.20 -8.29 -18.55
N PRO A 140 -0.12 -9.55 -18.18
CA PRO A 140 -1.45 -10.12 -18.42
C PRO A 140 -2.60 -9.34 -17.76
N ALA A 141 -2.34 -8.62 -16.67
CA ALA A 141 -3.34 -7.82 -15.97
C ALA A 141 -3.51 -6.40 -16.54
N PHE A 142 -2.73 -5.99 -17.53
CA PHE A 142 -2.67 -4.60 -18.00
C PHE A 142 -3.96 -4.08 -18.66
N ASP A 143 -4.83 -5.00 -19.12
CA ASP A 143 -6.14 -4.66 -19.72
C ASP A 143 -7.24 -4.38 -18.68
N GLN A 144 -7.08 -4.88 -17.46
CA GLN A 144 -8.05 -4.72 -16.36
C GLN A 144 -7.98 -3.32 -15.75
#